data_AF-A0A3D4H7W7-F1
#
_entry.id   AF-A0A3D4H7W7-F1
#
_cell.length_a   1.000
_cell.length_b   1.000
_cell.length_c   1.000
_cell.angle_alpha   90.00
_cell.angle_beta   90.00
_cell.angle_gamma   90.00
#
_symmetry.space_group_name_H-M   'P 1'
#
loop_
_entity.id
_entity.type
_entity.pdbx_description
1 polymer ?
#
loop_
_entity_poly.entity_id
_entity_poly.type
_entity_poly.pdbx_seq_one_letter_code
_entity_poly.pdbx_strand_id
1 'polypeptide(L)'
;MLSQVLSIRLLRLAAGIFLACPMLGLSVDYHTVIEPILKEKCYQCHGEDKVKGGLRLDSPDSIMSGGDGGEVLVPGAPIDSLLYLMTTYPEDDPDYMPQKGEGLSQAEQALLKDWIEVGAYFGEGFKHEAKPSVGKKYSDTGSKGTYKIVGEAVLIVTKLQEIGVLVDTVNHDAKRFELAYTYAEFSAGSFDFSEAVQLGSELVKLSLARTDVANDDLKKLKQLSSIEYLDLSRTRVGDEGVTHLAELPKLSYLNLRDTNVSDGSIEQLARMTNLEQLYLWGSQFTRSGVLALQERLPETAIVFDTNIGLGNQRGRP
;
A
#
# COMPACT_ATOMS: atom_id res chain seq x y z
N MET A 1 -42.62 16.65 60.10
CA MET A 1 -42.46 18.12 60.21
C MET A 1 -40.97 18.44 60.31
N LEU A 2 -40.58 19.72 60.13
CA LEU A 2 -39.20 20.15 59.85
C LEU A 2 -38.24 20.07 61.06
N SER A 3 -36.96 19.76 60.78
CA SER A 3 -35.73 20.47 61.23
C SER A 3 -34.51 19.70 60.70
N GLN A 4 -33.76 20.20 59.72
CA GLN A 4 -32.61 21.10 59.90
C GLN A 4 -31.59 20.67 60.98
N VAL A 5 -30.39 20.24 60.55
CA VAL A 5 -29.11 20.87 60.96
C VAL A 5 -28.13 20.84 59.77
N LEU A 6 -27.40 21.94 59.61
CA LEU A 6 -26.25 22.13 58.72
C LEU A 6 -25.22 20.99 58.77
N SER A 7 -24.54 20.74 57.65
CA SER A 7 -23.13 20.35 57.67
C SER A 7 -22.34 21.20 56.67
N ILE A 8 -21.17 21.68 57.10
CA ILE A 8 -20.41 22.75 56.43
C ILE A 8 -19.37 22.14 55.49
N ARG A 9 -19.13 22.85 54.38
CA ARG A 9 -18.19 22.48 53.31
C ARG A 9 -16.77 22.21 53.83
N LEU A 10 -16.13 21.20 53.26
CA LEU A 10 -14.67 21.14 53.10
C LEU A 10 -14.34 20.50 51.75
N LEU A 11 -14.52 21.28 50.68
CA LEU A 11 -14.11 20.91 49.33
C LEU A 11 -12.58 21.00 49.27
N ARG A 12 -11.90 19.87 49.51
CA ARG A 12 -10.45 19.78 49.25
C ARG A 12 -10.24 19.79 47.74
N LEU A 13 -9.80 20.94 47.19
CA LEU A 13 -9.20 20.98 45.87
C LEU A 13 -7.88 20.18 45.93
N ALA A 14 -7.96 18.90 45.56
CA ALA A 14 -6.78 18.18 45.10
C ALA A 14 -6.44 18.73 43.71
N ALA A 15 -5.64 19.80 43.68
CA ALA A 15 -5.00 20.27 42.46
C ALA A 15 -3.96 19.22 42.04
N GLY A 16 -4.44 18.16 41.39
CA GLY A 16 -3.61 17.14 40.78
C GLY A 16 -2.78 17.80 39.69
N ILE A 17 -1.51 18.06 40.00
CA ILE A 17 -0.51 18.41 38.99
C ILE A 17 -0.38 17.18 38.11
N PHE A 18 -1.13 17.16 37.00
CA PHE A 18 -0.81 16.32 35.87
C PHE A 18 0.55 16.78 35.35
N LEU A 19 1.60 16.16 35.87
CA LEU A 19 2.86 16.03 35.15
C LEU A 19 2.50 15.29 33.86
N ALA A 20 2.31 16.08 32.80
CA ALA A 20 2.36 15.57 31.45
C ALA A 20 3.78 15.05 31.23
N CYS A 21 3.99 13.78 31.59
CA CYS A 21 5.18 13.05 31.18
C CYS A 21 5.18 13.09 29.65
N PRO A 22 6.16 13.76 29.00
CA PRO A 22 6.23 13.71 27.56
C PRO A 22 6.51 12.25 27.22
N MET A 23 5.59 11.62 26.49
CA MET A 23 5.87 10.34 25.84
C MET A 23 6.96 10.61 24.80
N LEU A 24 8.21 10.55 25.26
CA LEU A 24 9.37 10.28 24.41
C LEU A 24 9.10 8.92 23.79
N GLY A 25 8.52 8.92 22.59
CA GLY A 25 8.37 7.70 21.81
C GLY A 25 9.75 7.10 21.63
N LEU A 26 9.96 5.90 22.19
CA LEU A 26 11.17 5.14 21.89
C LEU A 26 11.08 4.80 20.41
N SER A 27 11.93 5.42 19.60
CA SER A 27 12.16 4.98 18.22
C SER A 27 12.64 3.53 18.26
N VAL A 28 11.99 2.67 17.48
CA VAL A 28 12.44 1.27 17.33
C VAL A 28 13.84 1.30 16.71
N ASP A 29 14.81 0.78 17.46
CA ASP A 29 16.22 0.78 17.06
C ASP A 29 16.55 -0.43 16.18
N TYR A 30 17.25 -0.20 15.06
CA TYR A 30 17.53 -1.25 14.10
C TYR A 30 18.38 -2.37 14.70
N HIS A 31 19.52 -2.05 15.31
CA HIS A 31 20.49 -3.06 15.78
C HIS A 31 20.01 -3.88 16.97
N THR A 32 19.22 -3.28 17.86
CA THR A 32 18.75 -3.94 19.09
C THR A 32 17.36 -4.56 18.98
N VAL A 33 16.56 -4.21 17.96
CA VAL A 33 15.20 -4.74 17.78
C VAL A 33 14.99 -5.40 16.43
N ILE A 34 15.28 -4.72 15.31
CA ILE A 34 14.92 -5.19 13.96
C ILE A 34 15.92 -6.23 13.43
N GLU A 35 17.22 -5.96 13.52
CA GLU A 35 18.28 -6.86 13.05
C GLU A 35 18.18 -8.26 13.71
N PRO A 36 17.92 -8.42 15.03
CA PRO A 36 17.62 -9.72 15.62
C PRO A 36 16.44 -10.45 14.97
N ILE A 37 15.33 -9.76 14.70
CA ILE A 37 14.13 -10.35 14.05
C ILE A 37 14.47 -10.80 12.63
N LEU A 38 15.11 -9.94 11.82
CA LEU A 38 15.51 -10.30 10.45
C LEU A 38 16.49 -11.47 10.44
N LYS A 39 17.41 -11.52 11.41
CA LYS A 39 18.39 -12.60 11.56
C LYS A 39 17.75 -13.94 11.90
N GLU A 40 16.76 -13.95 12.78
CA GLU A 40 16.03 -15.17 13.14
C GLU A 40 15.09 -15.64 12.01
N LYS A 41 14.26 -14.73 11.49
CA LYS A 41 13.14 -15.08 10.60
C LYS A 41 13.48 -15.07 9.11
N CYS A 42 14.48 -14.29 8.68
CA CYS A 42 14.70 -14.01 7.25
C CYS A 42 16.03 -14.55 6.68
N TYR A 43 17.13 -14.51 7.44
CA TYR A 43 18.48 -14.77 6.88
C TYR A 43 18.67 -16.21 6.37
N GLN A 44 17.87 -17.17 6.84
CA GLN A 44 17.87 -18.55 6.31
C GLN A 44 17.49 -18.64 4.82
N CYS A 45 16.91 -17.59 4.24
CA CYS A 45 16.58 -17.48 2.82
C CYS A 45 17.05 -16.18 2.15
N HIS A 46 17.41 -15.15 2.92
CA HIS A 46 17.82 -13.82 2.46
C HIS A 46 19.05 -13.30 3.23
N GLY A 47 20.10 -14.11 3.31
CA GLY A 47 21.37 -13.77 3.96
C GLY A 47 22.57 -14.20 3.11
N GLU A 48 23.79 -14.03 3.62
CA GLU A 48 25.04 -14.35 2.90
C GLU A 48 25.06 -15.77 2.31
N ASP A 49 24.67 -16.79 3.08
CA ASP A 49 24.64 -18.19 2.64
C ASP A 49 23.58 -18.50 1.56
N LYS A 50 22.54 -17.65 1.44
CA LYS A 50 21.39 -17.93 0.58
C LYS A 50 20.61 -16.67 0.22
N VAL A 51 20.56 -16.40 -1.08
CA VAL A 51 19.95 -15.21 -1.68
C VAL A 51 18.77 -15.64 -2.57
N LYS A 52 17.59 -15.87 -1.97
CA LYS A 52 16.37 -16.12 -2.75
C LYS A 52 15.84 -14.83 -3.36
N GLY A 53 15.40 -14.89 -4.63
CA GLY A 53 14.78 -13.76 -5.31
C GLY A 53 15.66 -12.52 -5.36
N GLY A 54 16.98 -12.69 -5.53
CA GLY A 54 17.98 -11.61 -5.53
C GLY A 54 18.18 -10.88 -4.19
N LEU A 55 17.30 -11.10 -3.21
CA LEU A 55 17.19 -10.29 -2.00
C LEU A 55 18.11 -10.77 -0.87
N ARG A 56 18.83 -9.82 -0.27
CA ARG A 56 19.60 -9.96 0.97
C ARG A 56 19.10 -8.95 2.01
N LEU A 57 18.91 -9.41 3.25
CA LEU A 57 18.41 -8.63 4.39
C LEU A 57 19.44 -8.51 5.53
N ASP A 58 20.66 -8.97 5.29
CA ASP A 58 21.76 -9.07 6.26
C ASP A 58 22.76 -7.90 6.25
N SER A 59 22.46 -6.83 5.50
CA SER A 59 23.11 -5.53 5.67
C SER A 59 22.19 -4.39 5.25
N PRO A 60 22.32 -3.18 5.83
CA PRO A 60 21.56 -2.00 5.43
C PRO A 60 21.62 -1.70 3.92
N ASP A 61 22.82 -1.76 3.32
CA ASP A 61 23.01 -1.53 1.87
C ASP A 61 22.30 -2.58 1.01
N SER A 62 22.33 -3.86 1.43
CA SER A 62 21.58 -4.94 0.76
C SER A 62 20.07 -4.75 0.86
N ILE A 63 19.55 -4.38 2.04
CA ILE A 63 18.11 -4.13 2.24
C ILE A 63 17.66 -2.99 1.32
N MET A 64 18.40 -1.87 1.29
CA MET A 64 18.06 -0.72 0.44
C MET A 64 18.19 -1.03 -1.06
N SER A 65 19.05 -1.98 -1.45
CA SER A 65 19.21 -2.42 -2.84
C SER A 65 18.04 -3.28 -3.36
N GLY A 66 17.24 -3.88 -2.47
CA GLY A 66 16.11 -4.73 -2.83
C GLY A 66 16.50 -6.10 -3.42
N GLY A 67 15.69 -6.60 -4.35
CA GLY A 67 15.92 -7.88 -5.04
C GLY A 67 15.20 -7.98 -6.38
N ASP A 68 14.95 -9.20 -6.87
CA ASP A 68 14.30 -9.46 -8.18
C ASP A 68 12.87 -8.87 -8.27
N GLY A 69 12.23 -8.62 -7.12
CA GLY A 69 10.93 -7.97 -7.00
C GLY A 69 10.97 -6.43 -6.93
N GLY A 70 12.16 -5.82 -7.04
CA GLY A 70 12.38 -4.39 -6.87
C GLY A 70 12.69 -3.98 -5.43
N GLU A 71 12.32 -2.75 -5.07
CA GLU A 71 12.56 -2.16 -3.75
C GLU A 71 11.82 -2.94 -2.66
N VAL A 72 12.53 -3.35 -1.60
CA VAL A 72 11.92 -4.10 -0.49
C VAL A 72 11.50 -3.19 0.67
N LEU A 73 12.14 -2.01 0.79
CA LEU A 73 12.01 -1.10 1.92
C LEU A 73 11.89 0.35 1.43
N VAL A 74 10.78 1.00 1.79
CA VAL A 74 10.51 2.41 1.51
C VAL A 74 10.47 3.18 2.83
N PRO A 75 11.55 3.91 3.21
CA PRO A 75 11.61 4.64 4.48
C PRO A 75 10.46 5.64 4.65
N GLY A 76 9.68 5.46 5.73
CA GLY A 76 8.49 6.25 6.07
C GLY A 76 7.17 5.70 5.51
N ALA A 77 7.19 4.61 4.72
CA ALA A 77 6.00 4.05 4.09
C ALA A 77 5.97 2.50 4.22
N PRO A 78 5.45 1.95 5.33
CA PRO A 78 5.34 0.50 5.51
C PRO A 78 4.45 -0.17 4.48
N ILE A 79 3.36 0.49 4.06
CA ILE A 79 2.43 -0.03 3.05
C ILE A 79 3.01 -0.04 1.64
N ASP A 80 4.09 0.70 1.38
CA ASP A 80 4.86 0.64 0.12
C ASP A 80 6.08 -0.30 0.26
N SER A 81 6.34 -0.84 1.46
CA SER A 81 7.50 -1.68 1.76
C SER A 81 7.14 -3.17 1.70
N LEU A 82 7.61 -3.87 0.67
CA LEU A 82 7.42 -5.33 0.54
C LEU A 82 7.93 -6.10 1.77
N LEU A 83 8.97 -5.60 2.44
CA LEU A 83 9.53 -6.16 3.67
C LEU A 83 8.50 -6.29 4.79
N TYR A 84 7.57 -5.34 4.90
CA TYR A 84 6.46 -5.41 5.84
C TYR A 84 5.31 -6.24 5.24
N LEU A 85 4.81 -5.84 4.06
CA LEU A 85 3.62 -6.45 3.44
C LEU A 85 3.71 -7.98 3.31
N MET A 86 4.85 -8.52 2.87
CA MET A 86 5.00 -9.96 2.65
C MET A 86 4.90 -10.78 3.95
N THR A 87 5.16 -10.16 5.10
CA THR A 87 5.05 -10.82 6.42
C THR A 87 3.63 -10.80 6.99
N THR A 88 2.74 -9.95 6.46
CA THR A 88 1.34 -9.81 6.91
C THR A 88 0.35 -10.58 6.05
N TYR A 89 0.80 -11.31 5.02
CA TYR A 89 -0.06 -12.13 4.17
C TYR A 89 -0.52 -13.42 4.90
N PRO A 90 -1.62 -14.07 4.45
CA PRO A 90 -1.98 -15.41 4.92
C PRO A 90 -0.84 -16.41 4.67
N GLU A 91 -0.62 -17.36 5.57
CA GLU A 91 0.49 -18.33 5.49
C GLU A 91 0.45 -19.23 4.23
N ASP A 92 -0.71 -19.36 3.59
CA ASP A 92 -0.92 -20.12 2.36
C ASP A 92 -0.82 -19.27 1.07
N ASP A 93 -0.59 -17.96 1.18
CA ASP A 93 -0.38 -17.08 0.02
C ASP A 93 1.02 -17.34 -0.62
N PRO A 94 1.13 -17.45 -1.96
CA PRO A 94 2.40 -17.72 -2.62
C PRO A 94 3.44 -16.59 -2.51
N ASP A 95 3.06 -15.38 -2.06
CA ASP A 95 4.00 -14.30 -1.71
C ASP A 95 4.29 -14.21 -0.20
N TYR A 96 3.64 -15.01 0.65
CA TYR A 96 3.88 -14.94 2.09
C TYR A 96 5.34 -15.24 2.41
N MET A 97 5.93 -14.41 3.27
CA MET A 97 7.28 -14.61 3.77
C MET A 97 7.25 -14.85 5.28
N PRO A 98 7.81 -15.98 5.76
CA PRO A 98 8.62 -16.95 5.01
C PRO A 98 7.80 -18.07 4.35
N GLN A 99 8.13 -18.39 3.09
CA GLN A 99 7.61 -19.55 2.35
C GLN A 99 7.85 -20.92 3.03
N LYS A 100 8.76 -21.00 4.01
CA LYS A 100 9.02 -22.16 4.89
C LYS A 100 9.60 -21.69 6.21
N GLY A 101 9.04 -22.16 7.33
CA GLY A 101 9.42 -21.74 8.68
C GLY A 101 8.30 -20.97 9.36
N GLU A 102 8.54 -20.52 10.59
CA GLU A 102 7.62 -19.63 11.31
C GLU A 102 7.87 -18.19 10.86
N GLY A 103 6.80 -17.45 10.56
CA GLY A 103 6.89 -16.03 10.25
C GLY A 103 6.98 -15.13 11.47
N LEU A 104 6.88 -13.83 11.21
CA LEU A 104 6.84 -12.81 12.26
C LEU A 104 5.49 -12.89 12.98
N SER A 105 5.52 -12.92 14.31
CA SER A 105 4.35 -12.70 15.14
C SER A 105 3.80 -11.28 14.97
N GLN A 106 2.53 -11.06 15.33
CA GLN A 106 1.89 -9.73 15.25
C GLN A 106 2.69 -8.63 15.99
N ALA A 107 3.41 -8.97 17.08
CA ALA A 107 4.25 -8.04 17.80
C ALA A 107 5.53 -7.68 17.03
N GLU A 108 6.17 -8.65 16.37
CA GLU A 108 7.34 -8.42 15.50
C GLU A 108 6.95 -7.63 14.24
N GLN A 109 5.79 -7.93 13.64
CA GLN A 109 5.22 -7.16 12.52
C GLN A 109 4.96 -5.70 12.92
N ALA A 110 4.43 -5.44 14.12
CA ALA A 110 4.23 -4.09 14.63
C ALA A 110 5.56 -3.33 14.84
N LEU A 111 6.58 -3.98 15.42
CA LEU A 111 7.91 -3.37 15.58
C LEU A 111 8.57 -3.04 14.23
N LEU A 112 8.45 -3.95 13.25
CA LEU A 112 8.93 -3.74 11.89
C LEU A 112 8.21 -2.57 11.22
N LYS A 113 6.88 -2.49 11.34
CA LYS A 113 6.08 -1.36 10.85
C LYS A 113 6.52 -0.04 11.48
N ASP A 114 6.58 0.03 12.80
CA ASP A 114 6.92 1.25 13.55
C ASP A 114 8.33 1.76 13.19
N TRP A 115 9.31 0.87 13.01
CA TRP A 115 10.64 1.21 12.50
C TRP A 115 10.60 1.83 11.10
N ILE A 116 9.79 1.28 10.19
CA ILE A 116 9.64 1.83 8.84
C ILE A 116 8.95 3.20 8.88
N GLU A 117 7.89 3.38 9.68
CA GLU A 117 7.16 4.66 9.81
C GLU A 117 8.05 5.80 10.29
N VAL A 118 8.98 5.54 11.23
CA VAL A 118 9.93 6.56 11.70
C VAL A 118 11.11 6.80 10.74
N GLY A 119 11.09 6.19 9.55
CA GLY A 119 12.08 6.41 8.48
C GLY A 119 13.15 5.34 8.36
N ALA A 120 12.91 4.13 8.87
CA ALA A 120 13.78 2.96 8.72
C ALA A 120 15.25 3.25 9.02
N TYR A 121 15.53 3.85 10.18
CA TYR A 121 16.87 4.32 10.53
C TYR A 121 17.78 3.16 10.94
N PHE A 122 18.93 3.05 10.28
CA PHE A 122 19.93 1.98 10.49
C PHE A 122 21.06 2.35 11.46
N GLY A 123 21.00 3.50 12.13
CA GLY A 123 22.04 3.97 13.07
C GLY A 123 22.93 5.09 12.53
N GLU A 124 23.83 5.59 13.39
CA GLU A 124 24.69 6.72 13.05
C GLU A 124 25.67 6.41 11.91
N GLY A 125 25.79 7.34 10.97
CA GLY A 125 26.69 7.22 9.82
C GLY A 125 26.07 6.52 8.61
N PHE A 126 25.02 5.71 8.77
CA PHE A 126 24.24 5.26 7.62
C PHE A 126 23.51 6.45 7.00
N LYS A 127 23.77 6.67 5.71
CA LYS A 127 22.99 7.59 4.89
C LYS A 127 22.14 6.72 4.01
N HIS A 128 20.83 6.78 4.18
CA HIS A 128 19.93 6.36 3.11
C HIS A 128 20.40 7.05 1.82
N GLU A 129 20.52 6.29 0.74
CA GLU A 129 20.70 6.92 -0.56
C GLU A 129 19.59 7.96 -0.75
N ALA A 130 19.91 9.06 -1.43
CA ALA A 130 18.91 10.09 -1.69
C ALA A 130 17.74 9.40 -2.38
N LYS A 131 16.54 9.45 -1.75
CA LYS A 131 15.31 8.77 -2.20
C LYS A 131 15.31 8.68 -3.73
N PRO A 132 15.14 7.48 -4.33
CA PRO A 132 15.03 7.37 -5.78
C PRO A 132 14.10 8.45 -6.24
N SER A 133 14.62 9.36 -7.07
CA SER A 133 13.90 10.59 -7.36
C SER A 133 12.83 10.29 -8.40
N VAL A 134 11.76 9.64 -7.96
CA VAL A 134 10.40 9.95 -8.39
C VAL A 134 10.35 11.48 -8.35
N GLY A 135 10.44 12.10 -9.54
CA GLY A 135 10.70 13.52 -9.66
C GLY A 135 9.71 14.29 -8.81
N LYS A 136 10.20 15.21 -7.95
CA LYS A 136 9.38 15.94 -6.96
C LYS A 136 8.15 16.60 -7.61
N LYS A 137 7.02 15.89 -7.66
CA LYS A 137 5.69 16.43 -7.97
C LYS A 137 5.05 17.04 -6.71
N TYR A 138 5.54 16.63 -5.54
CA TYR A 138 5.14 17.12 -4.22
C TYR A 138 6.38 17.45 -3.38
N SER A 139 6.68 18.74 -3.24
CA SER A 139 7.61 19.22 -2.20
C SER A 139 6.81 19.51 -0.93
N ASP A 140 7.07 18.74 0.11
CA ASP A 140 6.61 19.05 1.46
C ASP A 140 7.13 20.42 1.90
N THR A 141 6.22 21.37 2.11
CA THR A 141 6.48 22.62 2.84
C THR A 141 5.72 22.62 4.17
N GLY A 142 6.01 21.63 5.00
CA GLY A 142 5.87 21.64 6.44
C GLY A 142 4.44 21.77 6.96
N SER A 143 3.76 20.63 7.13
CA SER A 143 2.57 20.56 7.99
C SER A 143 2.56 19.29 8.84
N LYS A 144 2.84 19.44 10.13
CA LYS A 144 2.55 18.45 11.19
C LYS A 144 1.04 18.38 11.47
N GLY A 145 0.24 18.10 10.45
CA GLY A 145 -1.20 17.91 10.58
C GLY A 145 -1.53 16.44 10.80
N THR A 146 -2.27 16.11 11.86
CA THR A 146 -3.11 14.92 11.85
C THR A 146 -4.39 15.27 11.09
N TYR A 147 -4.47 14.85 9.83
CA TYR A 147 -5.56 15.22 8.93
C TYR A 147 -6.84 14.51 9.37
N LYS A 148 -7.84 15.31 9.75
CA LYS A 148 -9.17 14.82 10.09
C LYS A 148 -10.02 14.75 8.84
N ILE A 149 -10.57 13.57 8.58
CA ILE A 149 -11.68 13.38 7.66
C ILE A 149 -12.86 14.24 8.16
N VAL A 150 -13.54 14.95 7.26
CA VAL A 150 -14.61 15.91 7.57
C VAL A 150 -15.76 15.77 6.59
N GLY A 151 -16.95 16.22 6.98
CA GLY A 151 -18.15 16.16 6.13
C GLY A 151 -18.79 14.77 6.08
N GLU A 152 -19.55 14.52 5.01
CA GLU A 152 -20.35 13.29 4.84
C GLU A 152 -19.48 12.04 4.68
N ALA A 153 -18.27 12.18 4.14
CA ALA A 153 -17.27 11.12 4.03
C ALA A 153 -16.91 10.48 5.39
N VAL A 154 -17.05 11.19 6.52
CA VAL A 154 -16.73 10.64 7.85
C VAL A 154 -17.51 9.35 8.13
N LEU A 155 -18.82 9.33 7.88
CA LEU A 155 -19.63 8.13 8.14
C LEU A 155 -19.29 6.99 7.18
N ILE A 156 -19.04 7.30 5.91
CA ILE A 156 -18.68 6.30 4.89
C ILE A 156 -17.34 5.65 5.25
N VAL A 157 -16.34 6.47 5.60
CA VAL A 157 -15.02 5.98 6.01
C VAL A 157 -15.08 5.19 7.31
N THR A 158 -15.88 5.61 8.31
CA THR A 158 -16.06 4.82 9.54
C THR A 158 -16.61 3.42 9.23
N LYS A 159 -17.65 3.29 8.39
CA LYS A 159 -18.18 1.97 7.98
C LYS A 159 -17.16 1.13 7.23
N LEU A 160 -16.38 1.74 6.34
CA LEU A 160 -15.31 1.05 5.60
C LEU A 160 -14.24 0.53 6.56
N GLN A 161 -13.84 1.31 7.56
CA GLN A 161 -12.92 0.89 8.62
C GLN A 161 -13.52 -0.20 9.52
N GLU A 162 -14.82 -0.15 9.82
CA GLU A 162 -15.53 -1.19 10.60
C GLU A 162 -15.55 -2.57 9.90
N ILE A 163 -15.49 -2.61 8.56
CA ILE A 163 -15.35 -3.86 7.78
C ILE A 163 -13.90 -4.19 7.38
N GLY A 164 -12.91 -3.51 7.98
CA GLY A 164 -11.48 -3.80 7.80
C GLY A 164 -10.83 -3.17 6.56
N VAL A 165 -11.47 -2.21 5.87
CA VAL A 165 -10.83 -1.44 4.80
C VAL A 165 -9.91 -0.38 5.42
N LEU A 166 -8.64 -0.32 5.00
CA LEU A 166 -7.79 0.80 5.36
C LEU A 166 -8.16 2.02 4.51
N VAL A 167 -8.29 3.17 5.17
CA VAL A 167 -8.65 4.44 4.54
C VAL A 167 -7.69 5.53 4.99
N ASP A 168 -7.07 6.20 4.01
CA ASP A 168 -6.16 7.32 4.21
C ASP A 168 -6.52 8.50 3.27
N THR A 169 -5.82 9.62 3.41
CA THR A 169 -5.96 10.86 2.63
C THR A 169 -4.79 11.05 1.68
N VAL A 170 -5.08 11.19 0.38
CA VAL A 170 -4.08 11.43 -0.65
C VAL A 170 -3.52 12.84 -0.53
N ASN A 171 -2.20 12.95 -0.40
CA ASN A 171 -1.47 14.23 -0.33
C ASN A 171 -2.00 15.18 0.77
N HIS A 172 -2.55 14.63 1.85
CA HIS A 172 -3.12 15.38 2.98
C HIS A 172 -4.34 16.26 2.62
N ASP A 173 -4.97 16.04 1.47
CA ASP A 173 -6.23 16.69 1.12
C ASP A 173 -7.40 15.89 1.71
N ALA A 174 -8.16 16.53 2.62
CA ALA A 174 -9.33 15.93 3.26
C ALA A 174 -10.51 15.65 2.28
N LYS A 175 -10.33 15.92 0.98
CA LYS A 175 -11.27 15.63 -0.12
C LYS A 175 -10.72 14.65 -1.17
N ARG A 176 -9.55 14.05 -0.93
CA ARG A 176 -8.98 13.01 -1.80
C ARG A 176 -8.65 11.79 -0.94
N PHE A 177 -9.39 10.71 -1.13
CA PHE A 177 -9.25 9.48 -0.35
C PHE A 177 -8.45 8.41 -1.11
N GLU A 178 -7.72 7.63 -0.31
CA GLU A 178 -7.06 6.39 -0.66
C GLU A 178 -7.74 5.27 0.10
N LEU A 179 -8.35 4.33 -0.62
CA LEU A 179 -8.85 3.08 -0.05
C LEU A 179 -7.87 1.97 -0.39
N ALA A 180 -7.29 1.37 0.64
CA ALA A 180 -6.43 0.20 0.51
C ALA A 180 -7.14 -1.00 1.16
N TYR A 181 -7.64 -1.92 0.35
CA TYR A 181 -8.22 -3.18 0.84
C TYR A 181 -7.10 -4.18 1.19
N THR A 182 -6.25 -3.81 2.14
CA THR A 182 -5.21 -4.70 2.68
C THR A 182 -5.82 -5.59 3.77
N TYR A 183 -6.30 -6.74 3.34
CA TYR A 183 -6.62 -7.94 4.13
C TYR A 183 -6.57 -7.83 5.66
N ALA A 184 -7.77 -7.84 6.27
CA ALA A 184 -7.95 -8.37 7.63
C ALA A 184 -8.37 -9.85 7.61
N GLU A 185 -9.25 -10.28 6.68
CA GLU A 185 -9.62 -11.70 6.54
C GLU A 185 -9.94 -12.11 5.09
N PHE A 186 -9.56 -13.36 4.75
CA PHE A 186 -9.95 -14.09 3.53
C PHE A 186 -11.43 -14.53 3.54
N SER A 187 -12.23 -14.01 4.47
CA SER A 187 -13.65 -14.33 4.71
C SER A 187 -14.62 -13.28 4.17
N ALA A 188 -14.12 -12.08 3.84
CA ALA A 188 -14.92 -11.00 3.25
C ALA A 188 -15.26 -11.31 1.79
N GLY A 189 -16.35 -12.05 1.58
CA GLY A 189 -16.87 -12.32 0.25
C GLY A 189 -17.42 -11.06 -0.45
N SER A 190 -17.49 -11.11 -1.78
CA SER A 190 -17.94 -10.08 -2.73
C SER A 190 -17.81 -8.65 -2.23
N PHE A 191 -16.67 -8.01 -2.50
CA PHE A 191 -16.40 -6.61 -2.12
C PHE A 191 -17.61 -5.70 -2.42
N ASP A 192 -18.27 -5.19 -1.37
CA ASP A 192 -19.45 -4.36 -1.56
C ASP A 192 -19.07 -2.91 -1.87
N PHE A 193 -19.03 -2.63 -3.16
CA PHE A 193 -18.95 -1.29 -3.73
C PHE A 193 -19.99 -0.28 -3.20
N SER A 194 -21.07 -0.68 -2.51
CA SER A 194 -22.18 0.22 -2.12
C SER A 194 -21.75 1.42 -1.26
N GLU A 195 -20.80 1.25 -0.35
CA GLU A 195 -20.22 2.36 0.44
C GLU A 195 -19.12 3.08 -0.34
N ALA A 196 -18.23 2.34 -1.03
CA ALA A 196 -17.13 2.94 -1.77
C ALA A 196 -17.59 3.92 -2.88
N VAL A 197 -18.67 3.60 -3.62
CA VAL A 197 -19.19 4.49 -4.68
C VAL A 197 -19.77 5.81 -4.14
N GLN A 198 -20.14 5.89 -2.87
CA GLN A 198 -20.65 7.13 -2.26
C GLN A 198 -19.56 8.19 -2.12
N LEU A 199 -18.28 7.81 -2.08
CA LEU A 199 -17.15 8.75 -2.14
C LEU A 199 -17.01 9.43 -3.52
N GLY A 200 -17.60 8.86 -4.58
CA GLY A 200 -17.73 9.49 -5.89
C GLY A 200 -16.42 10.06 -6.46
N SER A 201 -16.34 11.39 -6.55
CA SER A 201 -15.16 12.11 -7.05
C SER A 201 -14.06 12.36 -6.00
N GLU A 202 -14.32 12.08 -4.72
CA GLU A 202 -13.34 12.21 -3.64
C GLU A 202 -12.44 10.97 -3.56
N LEU A 203 -12.86 9.81 -4.08
CA LEU A 203 -12.00 8.63 -4.19
C LEU A 203 -11.04 8.74 -5.38
N VAL A 204 -9.75 8.70 -5.07
CA VAL A 204 -8.65 8.94 -6.03
C VAL A 204 -7.75 7.72 -6.21
N LYS A 205 -7.49 6.99 -5.13
CA LYS A 205 -6.73 5.74 -5.19
C LYS A 205 -7.56 4.61 -4.61
N LEU A 206 -7.58 3.48 -5.29
CA LEU A 206 -8.31 2.29 -4.86
C LEU A 206 -7.44 1.04 -5.07
N SER A 207 -7.11 0.33 -4.00
CA SER A 207 -6.58 -1.03 -4.08
C SER A 207 -7.66 -2.01 -3.64
N LEU A 208 -7.99 -2.93 -4.55
CA LEU A 208 -8.81 -4.12 -4.34
C LEU A 208 -7.95 -5.39 -4.47
N ALA A 209 -6.62 -5.25 -4.31
CA ALA A 209 -5.69 -6.35 -4.49
C ALA A 209 -6.07 -7.58 -3.66
N ARG A 210 -5.94 -8.76 -4.26
CA ARG A 210 -6.24 -10.11 -3.72
C ARG A 210 -7.72 -10.40 -3.41
N THR A 211 -8.61 -9.41 -3.46
CA THR A 211 -10.05 -9.61 -3.23
C THR A 211 -10.70 -10.54 -4.26
N ASP A 212 -11.91 -10.99 -3.96
CA ASP A 212 -12.67 -11.92 -4.81
C ASP A 212 -13.35 -11.28 -6.04
N VAL A 213 -13.12 -9.97 -6.24
CA VAL A 213 -13.62 -9.11 -7.32
C VAL A 213 -13.44 -9.73 -8.70
N ALA A 214 -14.51 -9.67 -9.50
CA ALA A 214 -14.56 -10.18 -10.87
C ALA A 214 -15.11 -9.11 -11.86
N ASN A 215 -15.23 -9.49 -13.14
CA ASN A 215 -15.62 -8.60 -14.24
C ASN A 215 -16.90 -7.79 -13.97
N ASP A 216 -17.90 -8.43 -13.37
CA ASP A 216 -19.22 -7.85 -13.12
C ASP A 216 -19.20 -6.74 -12.05
N ASP A 217 -18.31 -6.84 -11.07
CA ASP A 217 -18.26 -5.87 -9.97
C ASP A 217 -17.68 -4.53 -10.45
N LEU A 218 -16.74 -4.57 -11.40
CA LEU A 218 -16.12 -3.40 -12.02
C LEU A 218 -17.11 -2.49 -12.74
N LYS A 219 -18.32 -2.97 -13.10
CA LYS A 219 -19.41 -2.16 -13.67
C LYS A 219 -19.79 -0.94 -12.83
N LYS A 220 -19.53 -1.01 -11.51
CA LYS A 220 -19.81 0.07 -10.55
C LYS A 220 -18.73 1.16 -10.54
N LEU A 221 -17.50 0.87 -11.01
CA LEU A 221 -16.35 1.79 -10.96
C LEU A 221 -16.55 3.09 -11.73
N LYS A 222 -17.36 3.10 -12.81
CA LYS A 222 -17.65 4.33 -13.57
C LYS A 222 -18.27 5.47 -12.77
N GLN A 223 -18.80 5.20 -11.57
CA GLN A 223 -19.28 6.22 -10.63
C GLN A 223 -18.12 6.97 -9.95
N LEU A 224 -16.95 6.32 -9.88
CA LEU A 224 -15.71 6.79 -9.25
C LEU A 224 -14.82 7.51 -10.27
N SER A 225 -15.38 8.53 -10.91
CA SER A 225 -14.79 9.26 -12.07
C SER A 225 -13.46 9.98 -11.81
N SER A 226 -12.95 9.94 -10.56
CA SER A 226 -11.68 10.56 -10.16
C SER A 226 -10.59 9.59 -9.74
N ILE A 227 -10.78 8.28 -9.94
CA ILE A 227 -9.70 7.30 -9.73
C ILE A 227 -8.54 7.59 -10.69
N GLU A 228 -7.38 7.83 -10.11
CA GLU A 228 -6.07 8.02 -10.77
C GLU A 228 -5.20 6.75 -10.60
N TYR A 229 -5.38 6.01 -9.50
CA TYR A 229 -4.65 4.77 -9.17
C TYR A 229 -5.63 3.61 -8.89
N LEU A 230 -5.45 2.48 -9.58
CA LEU A 230 -6.23 1.27 -9.35
C LEU A 230 -5.33 0.03 -9.27
N ASP A 231 -5.37 -0.67 -8.13
CA ASP A 231 -4.73 -1.98 -7.98
C ASP A 231 -5.80 -3.09 -7.92
N LEU A 232 -5.73 -4.01 -8.87
CA LEU A 232 -6.58 -5.20 -9.00
C LEU A 232 -5.73 -6.48 -8.98
N SER A 233 -4.48 -6.43 -8.51
CA SER A 233 -3.59 -7.59 -8.58
C SER A 233 -4.13 -8.79 -7.78
N ARG A 234 -3.98 -10.01 -8.31
CA ARG A 234 -4.56 -11.28 -7.77
C ARG A 234 -6.10 -11.37 -7.67
N THR A 235 -6.83 -10.42 -8.24
CA THR A 235 -8.29 -10.54 -8.36
C THR A 235 -8.68 -11.50 -9.50
N ARG A 236 -9.98 -11.82 -9.62
CA ARG A 236 -10.50 -12.72 -10.66
C ARG A 236 -10.79 -12.03 -11.99
N VAL A 237 -10.43 -10.76 -12.13
CA VAL A 237 -10.65 -9.91 -13.31
C VAL A 237 -9.99 -10.50 -14.55
N GLY A 238 -10.72 -10.49 -15.67
CA GLY A 238 -10.25 -10.84 -17.01
C GLY A 238 -10.70 -9.81 -18.05
N ASP A 239 -10.62 -10.16 -19.34
CA ASP A 239 -10.74 -9.20 -20.45
C ASP A 239 -12.07 -8.42 -20.51
N GLU A 240 -13.18 -9.03 -20.10
CA GLU A 240 -14.47 -8.33 -20.04
C GLU A 240 -14.43 -7.20 -18.99
N GLY A 241 -13.78 -7.44 -17.83
CA GLY A 241 -13.65 -6.47 -16.76
C GLY A 241 -12.85 -5.23 -17.17
N VAL A 242 -11.80 -5.41 -17.98
CA VAL A 242 -10.99 -4.32 -18.53
C VAL A 242 -11.82 -3.35 -19.39
N THR A 243 -12.91 -3.82 -20.00
CA THR A 243 -13.83 -2.94 -20.75
C THR A 243 -14.45 -1.85 -19.85
N HIS A 244 -14.69 -2.14 -18.56
CA HIS A 244 -15.20 -1.16 -17.60
C HIS A 244 -14.10 -0.23 -17.05
N LEU A 245 -12.85 -0.69 -17.03
CA LEU A 245 -11.71 0.15 -16.62
C LEU A 245 -11.42 1.26 -17.63
N ALA A 246 -11.65 0.98 -18.93
CA ALA A 246 -11.52 1.96 -19.99
C ALA A 246 -12.56 3.11 -19.92
N GLU A 247 -13.57 3.02 -19.05
CA GLU A 247 -14.52 4.10 -18.75
C GLU A 247 -13.96 5.12 -17.72
N LEU A 248 -12.80 4.87 -17.09
CA LEU A 248 -12.21 5.74 -16.05
C LEU A 248 -11.29 6.81 -16.67
N PRO A 249 -11.72 8.09 -16.74
CA PRO A 249 -11.05 9.08 -17.58
C PRO A 249 -9.73 9.61 -17.00
N LYS A 250 -9.45 9.40 -15.71
CA LYS A 250 -8.25 9.89 -15.03
C LYS A 250 -7.24 8.79 -14.68
N LEU A 251 -7.53 7.52 -15.02
CA LEU A 251 -6.68 6.41 -14.57
C LEU A 251 -5.29 6.52 -15.21
N SER A 252 -4.26 6.64 -14.38
CA SER A 252 -2.86 6.76 -14.78
C SER A 252 -1.99 5.61 -14.27
N TYR A 253 -2.38 4.96 -13.17
CA TYR A 253 -1.74 3.75 -12.66
C TYR A 253 -2.75 2.61 -12.64
N LEU A 254 -2.41 1.47 -13.26
CA LEU A 254 -3.21 0.26 -13.24
C LEU A 254 -2.35 -0.98 -12.98
N ASN A 255 -2.65 -1.70 -11.89
CA ASN A 255 -2.00 -2.98 -11.58
C ASN A 255 -2.98 -4.15 -11.82
N LEU A 256 -2.65 -4.99 -12.80
CA LEU A 256 -3.36 -6.22 -13.19
C LEU A 256 -2.47 -7.46 -12.99
N ARG A 257 -1.44 -7.38 -12.14
CA ARG A 257 -0.54 -8.50 -11.84
C ARG A 257 -1.33 -9.73 -11.34
N ASP A 258 -0.97 -10.92 -11.79
CA ASP A 258 -1.60 -12.19 -11.39
C ASP A 258 -3.14 -12.23 -11.60
N THR A 259 -3.65 -11.59 -12.65
CA THR A 259 -5.09 -11.62 -13.02
C THR A 259 -5.34 -12.47 -14.29
N ASN A 260 -6.60 -12.69 -14.63
CA ASN A 260 -7.01 -13.49 -15.79
C ASN A 260 -7.03 -12.70 -17.12
N VAL A 261 -6.47 -11.48 -17.16
CA VAL A 261 -6.41 -10.66 -18.40
C VAL A 261 -5.42 -11.25 -19.40
N SER A 262 -5.74 -11.16 -20.68
CA SER A 262 -4.98 -11.74 -21.80
C SER A 262 -4.80 -10.73 -22.94
N ASP A 263 -4.13 -11.15 -24.02
CA ASP A 263 -4.01 -10.39 -25.26
C ASP A 263 -5.38 -9.92 -25.83
N GLY A 264 -6.50 -10.54 -25.41
CA GLY A 264 -7.86 -10.08 -25.71
C GLY A 264 -8.19 -8.67 -25.20
N SER A 265 -7.48 -8.18 -24.18
CA SER A 265 -7.64 -6.82 -23.60
C SER A 265 -6.94 -5.69 -24.39
N ILE A 266 -6.14 -6.00 -25.42
CA ILE A 266 -5.29 -4.99 -26.08
C ILE A 266 -6.10 -3.81 -26.65
N GLU A 267 -7.27 -4.05 -27.23
CA GLU A 267 -8.12 -2.99 -27.80
C GLU A 267 -8.73 -2.05 -26.76
N GLN A 268 -8.93 -2.54 -25.53
CA GLN A 268 -9.50 -1.81 -24.41
C GLN A 268 -8.40 -1.00 -23.72
N LEU A 269 -7.28 -1.64 -23.36
CA LEU A 269 -6.13 -0.99 -22.74
C LEU A 269 -5.57 0.13 -23.63
N ALA A 270 -5.49 -0.09 -24.95
CA ALA A 270 -5.00 0.92 -25.89
C ALA A 270 -5.90 2.17 -26.03
N ARG A 271 -7.10 2.19 -25.44
CA ARG A 271 -7.95 3.40 -25.33
C ARG A 271 -7.63 4.23 -24.09
N MET A 272 -6.91 3.65 -23.13
CA MET A 272 -6.58 4.25 -21.84
C MET A 272 -5.31 5.10 -21.96
N THR A 273 -5.33 6.09 -22.86
CA THR A 273 -4.14 6.88 -23.24
C THR A 273 -3.58 7.79 -22.14
N ASN A 274 -4.21 7.81 -20.96
CA ASN A 274 -3.73 8.50 -19.76
C ASN A 274 -2.91 7.58 -18.83
N LEU A 275 -2.80 6.28 -19.14
CA LEU A 275 -1.96 5.35 -18.36
C LEU A 275 -0.48 5.74 -18.46
N GLU A 276 0.11 6.10 -17.32
CA GLU A 276 1.55 6.28 -17.13
C GLU A 276 2.21 4.93 -16.78
N GLN A 277 1.53 4.07 -16.02
CA GLN A 277 2.04 2.77 -15.55
C GLN A 277 1.00 1.65 -15.65
N LEU A 278 1.43 0.50 -16.16
CA LEU A 278 0.60 -0.71 -16.33
C LEU A 278 1.38 -1.97 -15.95
N TYR A 279 0.91 -2.70 -14.94
CA TYR A 279 1.53 -3.97 -14.51
C TYR A 279 0.69 -5.16 -14.99
N LEU A 280 1.33 -6.06 -15.75
CA LEU A 280 0.75 -7.27 -16.36
C LEU A 280 1.49 -8.57 -15.98
N TRP A 281 2.50 -8.50 -15.11
CA TRP A 281 3.26 -9.68 -14.69
C TRP A 281 2.35 -10.75 -14.07
N GLY A 282 2.54 -12.03 -14.41
CA GLY A 282 1.70 -13.13 -13.93
C GLY A 282 0.29 -13.20 -14.54
N SER A 283 -0.09 -12.27 -15.42
CA SER A 283 -1.34 -12.37 -16.20
C SER A 283 -1.23 -13.37 -17.37
N GLN A 284 -2.32 -13.55 -18.12
CA GLN A 284 -2.37 -14.39 -19.33
C GLN A 284 -1.92 -13.67 -20.60
N PHE A 285 -1.32 -12.47 -20.49
CA PHE A 285 -0.68 -11.80 -21.63
C PHE A 285 0.49 -12.61 -22.19
N THR A 286 0.66 -12.57 -23.51
CA THR A 286 1.87 -13.06 -24.17
C THR A 286 2.88 -11.93 -24.37
N ARG A 287 4.17 -12.27 -24.47
CA ARG A 287 5.22 -11.28 -24.80
C ARG A 287 4.94 -10.55 -26.13
N SER A 288 4.33 -11.24 -27.09
CA SER A 288 3.85 -10.65 -28.35
C SER A 288 2.70 -9.66 -28.14
N GLY A 289 1.72 -9.98 -27.29
CA GLY A 289 0.61 -9.08 -26.96
C GLY A 289 1.08 -7.82 -26.23
N VAL A 290 2.04 -7.96 -25.31
CA VAL A 290 2.65 -6.81 -24.62
C VAL A 290 3.42 -5.91 -25.58
N LEU A 291 4.17 -6.46 -26.54
CA LEU A 291 4.83 -5.65 -27.57
C LEU A 291 3.80 -4.89 -28.44
N ALA A 292 2.73 -5.57 -28.87
CA ALA A 292 1.64 -4.94 -29.63
C ALA A 292 0.89 -3.86 -28.83
N LEU A 293 0.76 -4.02 -27.50
CA LEU A 293 0.20 -3.01 -26.63
C LEU A 293 1.16 -1.82 -26.45
N GLN A 294 2.45 -2.06 -26.28
CA GLN A 294 3.48 -1.03 -26.14
C GLN A 294 3.59 -0.15 -27.41
N GLU A 295 3.39 -0.71 -28.60
CA GLU A 295 3.30 0.05 -29.85
C GLU A 295 2.13 1.05 -29.87
N ARG A 296 1.03 0.72 -29.17
CA ARG A 296 -0.18 1.57 -29.08
C ARG A 296 -0.16 2.52 -27.90
N LEU A 297 0.62 2.20 -26.86
CA LEU A 297 0.83 2.98 -25.65
C LEU A 297 2.33 3.30 -25.45
N PRO A 298 2.97 4.06 -26.36
CA PRO A 298 4.43 4.21 -26.39
C PRO A 298 5.04 4.99 -25.22
N GLU A 299 4.23 5.77 -24.50
CA GLU A 299 4.66 6.53 -23.31
C GLU A 299 4.26 5.84 -21.98
N THR A 300 3.48 4.75 -22.03
CA THR A 300 3.09 3.98 -20.83
C THR A 300 4.22 3.01 -20.45
N ALA A 301 4.63 3.00 -19.19
CA ALA A 301 5.56 2.01 -18.66
C ALA A 301 4.83 0.69 -18.42
N ILE A 302 5.04 -0.31 -19.30
CA ILE A 302 4.43 -1.64 -19.17
C ILE A 302 5.43 -2.61 -18.51
N VAL A 303 5.03 -3.17 -17.36
CA VAL A 303 5.80 -4.14 -16.56
C VAL A 303 5.18 -5.52 -16.69
N PHE A 304 5.87 -6.45 -17.37
CA PHE A 304 5.34 -7.78 -17.70
C PHE A 304 6.17 -8.95 -17.17
N ASP A 305 7.46 -8.77 -16.94
CA ASP A 305 8.32 -9.76 -16.29
C ASP A 305 9.36 -9.07 -15.39
N THR A 306 10.09 -9.86 -14.60
CA THR A 306 11.14 -9.37 -13.68
C THR A 306 12.43 -8.94 -14.40
N ASN A 307 12.49 -9.05 -15.73
CA ASN A 307 13.66 -8.71 -16.54
C ASN A 307 13.36 -7.53 -17.47
N ILE A 308 13.29 -6.35 -16.85
CA ILE A 308 13.26 -5.03 -17.49
C ILE A 308 11.91 -4.77 -18.17
N GLY A 309 11.08 -3.92 -17.54
CA GLY A 309 9.90 -3.35 -18.20
C GLY A 309 10.30 -2.71 -19.53
N LEU A 310 9.44 -2.80 -20.55
CA LEU A 310 9.78 -2.46 -21.94
C LEU A 310 9.85 -0.93 -22.21
N GLY A 311 10.25 -0.18 -21.19
CA GLY A 311 10.46 1.26 -21.16
C GLY A 311 11.60 1.72 -22.07
N ASN A 312 11.24 1.96 -23.32
CA ASN A 312 11.70 3.09 -24.13
C ASN A 312 13.20 3.43 -24.07
N GLN A 313 14.05 2.56 -24.64
CA GLN A 313 15.41 2.94 -25.06
C GLN A 313 15.39 3.88 -26.28
N ARG A 314 14.86 5.10 -26.07
CA ARG A 314 15.04 6.24 -26.97
C ARG A 314 15.42 7.44 -26.14
N GLY A 315 16.72 7.76 -26.17
CA GLY A 315 17.25 8.94 -25.51
C GLY A 315 16.55 10.22 -25.98
N ARG A 316 16.32 11.13 -25.05
CA ARG A 316 16.18 12.56 -25.33
C ARG A 316 17.54 13.23 -25.05
N PRO A 317 17.89 14.31 -25.78
CA PRO A 317 19.26 14.85 -25.88
C PRO A 317 19.77 15.48 -24.58
#